data_AF-A0A2K0VYQ5-F1
#
_entry.id   AF-A0A2K0VYQ5-F1
#
_cell.length_a   1.000
_cell.length_b   1.000
_cell.length_c   1.000
_cell.angle_alpha   90.00
_cell.angle_beta   90.00
_cell.angle_gamma   90.00
#
_symmetry.space_group_name_H-M   'P 1'
#
loop_
_entity.id
_entity.type
_entity.pdbx_description
1 polymer ?
#
loop_
_entity_poly.entity_id
_entity_poly.type
_entity_poly.pdbx_seq_one_letter_code
_entity_poly.pdbx_strand_id
1 'polypeptide(L)' 'MRNVLMHNGRMSGIVDWENSGWFPDYWEYTKARYVTKLNKRWLAVVDRIFESLGDFKRGLAIERRLWEYCF' A
#
# COMPACT_ATOMS: atom_id res chain seq x y z
N MET A 1 6.97 7.01 0.31
CA MET A 1 6.76 7.08 -1.15
C MET A 1 7.93 7.85 -1.74
N ARG A 2 8.87 7.17 -2.39
CA ARG A 2 10.08 7.79 -2.96
C ARG A 2 10.23 7.55 -4.47
N ASN A 3 9.33 6.73 -5.05
CA ASN A 3 9.48 6.19 -6.39
C ASN A 3 8.45 6.76 -7.40
N VAL A 4 7.69 7.77 -6.98
CA VAL A 4 6.75 8.52 -7.84
C VAL A 4 7.28 9.93 -7.99
N LEU A 5 7.58 10.33 -9.22
CA LEU A 5 8.07 11.65 -9.57
C LEU A 5 6.90 12.60 -9.84
N MET A 6 7.05 13.84 -9.38
CA MET A 6 6.08 14.92 -9.59
C MET A 6 6.77 16.10 -10.27
N HIS A 7 6.13 16.69 -11.27
CA HIS A 7 6.56 17.92 -11.95
C HIS A 7 5.35 18.84 -12.12
N ASN A 8 5.43 20.06 -11.59
CA ASN A 8 4.35 21.06 -11.65
C ASN A 8 2.99 20.55 -11.18
N GLY A 9 2.98 19.80 -10.07
CA GLY A 9 1.76 19.23 -9.49
C GLY A 9 1.16 18.04 -10.27
N ARG A 10 1.82 17.59 -11.33
CA ARG A 10 1.42 16.43 -12.13
C ARG A 10 2.44 15.30 -11.96
N MET A 11 1.95 14.07 -12.03
CA MET A 11 2.80 12.90 -12.06
C MET A 11 3.66 12.92 -13.33
N SER A 12 4.98 12.83 -13.17
CA SER A 12 5.94 12.86 -14.28
C SER A 12 6.60 11.52 -14.57
N GLY A 13 6.52 10.56 -13.63
CA GLY A 13 7.03 9.21 -13.86
C GLY A 13 6.97 8.33 -12.62
N ILE A 14 7.15 7.02 -12.84
CA ILE A 14 7.42 6.03 -11.81
C ILE A 14 8.81 5.48 -12.10
N VAL A 15 9.63 5.38 -11.07
CA VAL A 15 11.00 4.82 -11.15
C VAL A 15 11.11 3.62 -10.23
N ASP A 16 12.27 2.96 -10.24
CA ASP A 16 12.56 1.85 -9.32
C ASP A 16 11.62 0.65 -9.52
N TRP A 17 11.64 0.10 -10.74
CA TRP A 17 10.80 -1.02 -11.20
C TRP A 17 11.39 -2.41 -10.90
N GLU A 18 12.47 -2.50 -10.12
CA GLU A 18 13.18 -3.77 -9.86
C GLU A 18 12.33 -4.82 -9.13
N ASN A 19 11.28 -4.39 -8.41
CA ASN A 19 10.32 -5.28 -7.77
C ASN A 19 8.94 -5.28 -8.46
N SER A 20 8.84 -4.74 -9.67
CA SER A 20 7.58 -4.73 -10.41
C SER A 20 7.28 -6.09 -11.02
N GLY A 21 6.00 -6.47 -10.99
CA GLY A 21 5.55 -7.75 -11.50
C GLY A 21 4.05 -7.93 -11.32
N TRP A 22 3.54 -9.06 -11.77
CA TRP A 22 2.15 -9.45 -11.59
C TRP A 22 1.97 -10.09 -10.21
N PHE A 23 1.52 -9.29 -9.26
CA PHE A 23 1.20 -9.73 -7.89
C PHE A 23 -0.31 -9.59 -7.63
N PRO A 24 -0.87 -10.33 -6.66
CA PRO A 24 -2.27 -10.14 -6.26
C PRO A 24 -2.51 -8.71 -5.76
N ASP A 25 -3.73 -8.19 -5.94
CA ASP A 25 -4.10 -6.82 -5.50
C ASP A 25 -3.81 -6.55 -4.02
N TYR A 26 -3.92 -7.59 -3.19
CA TYR A 26 -3.57 -7.53 -1.77
C TYR A 26 -2.13 -7.07 -1.51
N TRP A 27 -1.20 -7.40 -2.40
CA TRP A 27 0.21 -7.02 -2.30
C TRP A 27 0.38 -5.50 -2.23
N GLU A 28 -0.28 -4.78 -3.14
CA GLU A 28 -0.19 -3.32 -3.18
C GLU A 28 -0.88 -2.69 -1.96
N TYR A 29 -2.02 -3.26 -1.54
CA TYR A 29 -2.72 -2.81 -0.33
C TYR A 29 -1.87 -2.97 0.94
N THR A 30 -1.29 -4.15 1.18
CA THR A 30 -0.48 -4.40 2.38
C THR A 30 0.82 -3.56 2.35
N LYS A 31 1.46 -3.41 1.18
CA LYS A 31 2.65 -2.54 1.02
C LYS A 31 2.34 -1.08 1.33
N ALA A 32 1.25 -0.53 0.78
CA ALA A 32 0.82 0.85 1.03
C ALA A 32 0.52 1.11 2.52
N ARG A 33 -0.05 0.11 3.21
CA ARG A 33 -0.34 0.10 4.65
C ARG A 33 0.91 -0.10 5.52
N TYR A 34 1.89 -0.85 5.05
CA TYR A 34 3.13 -1.15 5.76
C TYR A 34 4.10 0.02 5.74
N VAL A 35 4.29 0.66 4.58
CA VAL A 35 5.23 1.77 4.41
C VAL A 35 4.83 3.01 5.22
N THR A 36 3.53 3.18 5.50
CA THR A 36 3.04 4.35 6.24
C THR A 36 1.92 3.94 7.21
N LYS A 37 2.33 3.49 8.40
CA LYS A 37 1.43 2.90 9.41
C LYS A 37 0.61 3.91 10.21
N LEU A 38 1.09 5.16 10.36
CA LEU A 38 0.53 6.13 11.32
C LEU A 38 -0.24 7.30 10.68
N ASN A 39 0.00 7.58 9.40
CA ASN A 39 -0.65 8.71 8.73
C ASN A 39 -2.11 8.38 8.39
N LYS A 40 -3.03 8.79 9.27
CA LYS A 40 -4.47 8.49 9.14
C LYS A 40 -5.07 8.94 7.80
N ARG A 41 -4.65 10.09 7.26
CA ARG A 41 -5.15 10.59 5.96
C ARG A 41 -4.73 9.65 4.84
N TRP A 42 -3.46 9.23 4.84
CA TRP A 42 -2.96 8.25 3.87
C TRP A 42 -3.71 6.91 3.99
N LEU A 43 -3.87 6.40 5.21
CA LEU A 43 -4.58 5.14 5.45
C LEU A 43 -6.01 5.17 4.90
N ALA A 44 -6.73 6.28 5.09
CA ALA A 44 -8.08 6.46 4.57
C ALA A 44 -8.11 6.52 3.03
N VAL A 45 -7.10 7.15 2.41
CA VAL A 45 -6.97 7.18 0.94
C VAL A 45 -6.73 5.78 0.39
N VAL A 46 -5.83 5.01 0.99
CA VAL A 46 -5.58 3.61 0.59
C VAL A 46 -6.86 2.79 0.70
N ASP A 47 -7.58 2.88 1.83
CA ASP A 47 -8.84 2.16 1.99
C ASP A 47 -9.85 2.48 0.91
N ARG A 48 -10.02 3.77 0.60
CA ARG A 48 -10.96 4.23 -0.40
C ARG A 48 -10.60 3.73 -1.81
N ILE A 49 -9.32 3.69 -2.16
CA ILE A 49 -8.86 3.25 -3.49
C ILE A 49 -9.17 1.76 -3.68
N PHE A 50 -8.89 0.94 -2.66
CA PHE A 50 -9.00 -0.52 -2.74
C PHE A 50 -10.40 -1.06 -2.41
N GLU A 51 -11.32 -0.23 -1.93
CA GLU A 51 -12.69 -0.64 -1.56
C GLU A 51 -13.44 -1.34 -2.72
N SER A 52 -13.19 -0.91 -3.96
CA SER A 52 -13.80 -1.52 -5.15
C SER A 52 -13.25 -2.91 -5.51
N LEU A 53 -12.06 -3.26 -5.00
CA LEU A 53 -11.37 -4.53 -5.30
C LEU A 53 -11.65 -5.61 -4.25
N GLY A 54 -12.09 -5.23 -3.05
CA GLY A 54 -12.53 -6.16 -1.99
C GLY A 54 -12.19 -5.72 -0.57
N ASP A 55 -12.57 -6.55 0.41
CA ASP A 55 -12.24 -6.31 1.83
C ASP A 55 -10.87 -6.89 2.19
N PHE A 56 -9.84 -6.06 2.03
CA PHE A 56 -8.47 -6.40 2.44
C PHE A 56 -8.15 -6.06 3.91
N LYS A 57 -9.05 -5.37 4.62
CA LYS A 57 -8.81 -4.96 6.03
C LYS A 57 -8.71 -6.17 6.95
N ARG A 58 -9.55 -7.19 6.71
CA ARG A 58 -9.53 -8.44 7.46
C ARG A 58 -8.20 -9.18 7.27
N GLY A 59 -7.73 -9.33 6.04
CA GLY A 59 -6.45 -9.97 5.73
C GLY A 59 -5.28 -9.27 6.43
N LEU A 60 -5.23 -7.94 6.34
CA LEU A 60 -4.19 -7.15 6.99
C LEU A 60 -4.24 -7.24 8.52
N ALA A 61 -5.42 -7.32 9.13
CA ALA A 61 -5.55 -7.48 10.58
C ALA A 61 -4.98 -8.83 11.06
N ILE A 62 -5.19 -9.89 10.27
CA ILE A 62 -4.60 -11.21 10.55
C ILE A 62 -3.08 -11.15 10.40
N GLU A 63 -2.59 -10.58 9.31
CA GLU A 63 -1.16 -10.44 9.04
C GLU A 63 -0.43 -9.68 10.14
N ARG A 64 -1.00 -8.58 10.65
CA ARG A 64 -0.42 -7.83 11.77
C ARG A 64 -0.33 -8.64 13.06
N ARG A 65 -1.35 -9.43 13.37
CA ARG A 65 -1.32 -10.34 14.54
C ARG A 65 -0.25 -11.42 14.38
N LEU A 66 -0.05 -11.94 13.17
CA LEU A 66 1.02 -12.90 12.89
C LEU A 66 2.40 -12.26 13.09
N TRP A 67 2.59 -11.00 12.67
CA TRP A 67 3.85 -10.30 12.90
C TRP A 67 4.17 -10.12 14.38
N GLU A 68 3.19 -9.77 15.21
CA GLU A 68 3.36 -9.65 16.68
C GLU A 68 3.66 -11.00 17.36
N TYR A 69 3.25 -12.11 16.76
CA TYR A 69 3.51 -13.43 17.29
C TYR A 69 4.91 -13.94 16.88
N CYS A 70 5.36 -13.62 15.67
CA CYS A 70 6.61 -14.10 15.12
C CYS A 70 7.82 -13.20 15.42
N PHE A 71 7.61 -11.94 15.83
CA PHE A 71 8.65 -10.94 16.10
C PHE A 71 8.27 -10.05 17.29
#